data_AF-A0A194RAV2-F1
#
_entry.id   AF-A0A194RAV2-F1
#
_cell.length_a   1.000
_cell.length_b   1.000
_cell.length_c   1.000
_cell.angle_alpha   90.00
_cell.angle_beta   90.00
_cell.angle_gamma   90.00
#
_symmetry.space_group_name_H-M   'P 1'
#
loop_
_entity.id
_entity.type
_entity.pdbx_description
1 polymer ?
#
loop_
_entity_poly.entity_id
_entity_poly.type
_entity_poly.pdbx_seq_one_letter_code
_entity_poly.pdbx_strand_id
1 'polypeptide(L)'
;MVDTLKSRAKQYVLPDTDNMVMWAVATLLAVYTLRATAISCTEARTRCAYRTGCGFALNNYMYLCGDVLSEPTSICPKPCEHALIALTTAEEGKELMNCQCEDEYCEEAKQRIEVCRSQVVKGAANATSSCRLSQMICLADAQCSTALSYYRQLCRSMYRGRKCSNRCLNSIKILKKQEKAAALTECRCDGDEDFDCPRMQSNLARLCFHKHQKNHTNTHKKAPHETNTSTASSIQFSIFLALICLFYCLNNT
;
A
#
# COMPACT_ATOMS: atom_id res chain seq x y z
N MET A 1 -4.32 25.69 -77.32
CA MET A 1 -4.22 26.50 -76.10
C MET A 1 -3.91 25.53 -74.97
N VAL A 2 -2.73 25.67 -74.37
CA VAL A 2 -2.30 25.17 -73.05
C VAL A 2 -2.15 23.64 -72.95
N ASP A 3 -0.94 23.06 -73.10
CA ASP A 3 0.14 22.98 -72.09
C ASP A 3 -0.16 21.92 -71.01
N THR A 4 0.72 21.05 -70.53
CA THR A 4 2.09 20.60 -70.84
C THR A 4 2.34 19.43 -69.83
N LEU A 5 3.41 18.62 -70.04
CA LEU A 5 4.18 17.92 -68.97
C LEU A 5 3.52 16.70 -68.27
N LYS A 6 4.21 15.66 -67.78
CA LYS A 6 5.61 15.22 -67.77
C LYS A 6 5.66 13.88 -67.04
N SER A 7 6.50 12.99 -67.54
CA SER A 7 7.10 11.80 -66.91
C SER A 7 7.12 11.78 -65.37
N ARG A 8 6.72 10.61 -64.80
CA ARG A 8 7.39 9.95 -63.66
C ARG A 8 6.83 8.54 -63.45
N ALA A 9 7.54 7.52 -63.93
CA ALA A 9 7.38 6.16 -63.44
C ALA A 9 7.87 6.11 -61.98
N LYS A 10 6.99 5.76 -61.05
CA LYS A 10 7.34 5.46 -59.66
C LYS A 10 7.86 4.04 -59.61
N GLN A 11 9.18 3.89 -59.44
CA GLN A 11 9.82 2.67 -59.00
C GLN A 11 9.24 2.32 -57.61
N TYR A 12 8.43 1.27 -57.50
CA TYR A 12 8.06 0.71 -56.20
C TYR A 12 9.25 -0.12 -55.71
N VAL A 13 9.99 0.43 -54.75
CA VAL A 13 10.97 -0.31 -53.96
C VAL A 13 10.18 -1.25 -53.05
N LEU A 14 10.33 -2.56 -53.26
CA LEU A 14 9.78 -3.59 -52.38
C LEU A 14 10.43 -3.47 -50.99
N PRO A 15 9.68 -3.55 -49.88
CA PRO A 15 10.24 -3.49 -48.55
C PRO A 15 11.06 -4.76 -48.25
N ASP A 16 12.28 -4.57 -47.73
CA ASP A 16 13.21 -5.62 -47.33
C ASP A 16 12.55 -6.64 -46.37
N THR A 17 12.45 -7.89 -46.81
CA THR A 17 11.90 -9.02 -46.04
C THR A 17 12.73 -9.37 -44.80
N ASP A 18 13.98 -8.90 -44.74
CA ASP A 18 14.93 -9.22 -43.67
C ASP A 18 14.61 -8.49 -42.35
N ASN A 19 13.98 -7.32 -42.43
CA ASN A 19 13.56 -6.58 -41.24
C ASN A 19 12.38 -7.27 -40.53
N MET A 20 11.43 -7.84 -41.27
CA MET A 20 10.22 -8.44 -40.68
C MET A 20 10.55 -9.71 -39.87
N VAL A 21 11.51 -10.51 -40.34
CA VAL A 21 12.00 -11.69 -39.62
C VAL A 21 12.79 -11.27 -38.37
N MET A 22 13.62 -10.23 -38.45
CA MET A 22 14.34 -9.70 -37.29
C MET A 22 13.42 -9.17 -36.19
N TRP A 23 12.36 -8.43 -36.53
CA TRP A 23 11.38 -7.96 -35.54
C TRP A 23 10.52 -9.10 -34.98
N ALA A 24 10.20 -10.12 -35.77
CA ALA A 24 9.49 -11.31 -35.30
C ALA A 24 10.35 -12.17 -34.34
N VAL A 25 11.65 -12.33 -34.64
CA VAL A 25 12.59 -13.03 -33.77
C VAL A 25 12.85 -12.23 -32.48
N ALA A 26 12.97 -10.91 -32.56
CA ALA A 26 13.12 -10.05 -31.38
C ALA A 26 11.89 -10.08 -30.47
N THR A 27 10.67 -10.11 -31.03
CA THR A 27 9.44 -10.25 -30.24
C THR A 27 9.30 -11.65 -29.66
N LEU A 28 9.65 -12.71 -30.40
CA LEU A 28 9.70 -14.08 -29.87
C LEU A 28 10.73 -14.21 -28.74
N LEU A 29 11.93 -13.67 -28.91
CA LEU A 29 12.96 -13.66 -27.86
C LEU A 29 12.53 -12.83 -26.64
N ALA A 30 11.86 -11.68 -26.84
CA ALA A 30 11.30 -10.89 -25.74
C ALA A 30 10.18 -11.64 -24.99
N VAL A 31 9.35 -12.40 -25.70
CA VAL A 31 8.33 -13.27 -25.09
C VAL A 31 8.98 -14.45 -24.33
N TYR A 32 10.09 -14.98 -24.84
CA TYR A 32 10.85 -16.05 -24.17
C TYR A 32 11.64 -15.57 -22.95
N THR A 33 12.17 -14.34 -22.94
CA THR A 33 12.92 -13.79 -21.81
C THR A 33 12.03 -13.28 -20.67
N LEU A 34 10.72 -13.20 -20.87
CA LEU A 34 9.74 -12.85 -19.84
C LEU A 34 9.34 -14.01 -18.92
N ARG A 35 9.88 -15.22 -19.11
CA ARG A 35 9.86 -16.23 -18.05
C ARG A 35 10.87 -15.86 -16.98
N ALA A 36 10.47 -14.97 -16.07
CA ALA A 36 11.12 -14.88 -14.77
C ALA A 36 11.09 -16.29 -14.16
N THR A 37 12.25 -16.93 -14.07
CA THR A 37 12.40 -18.18 -13.32
C THR A 37 12.02 -17.87 -11.88
N ALA A 38 10.92 -18.45 -11.40
CA ALA A 38 10.51 -18.27 -10.02
C ALA A 38 11.65 -18.69 -9.09
N ILE A 39 11.99 -17.84 -8.12
CA ILE A 39 12.98 -18.13 -7.09
C ILE A 39 12.54 -19.34 -6.26
N SER A 40 13.48 -20.16 -5.80
CA SER A 40 13.11 -21.29 -4.94
C SER A 40 12.63 -20.81 -3.57
N CYS A 41 11.75 -21.57 -2.95
CA CYS A 41 11.17 -21.19 -1.66
C CYS A 41 12.21 -21.10 -0.55
N THR A 42 13.25 -21.92 -0.59
CA THR A 42 14.37 -21.85 0.35
C THR A 42 15.13 -20.52 0.22
N GLU A 43 15.40 -20.08 -1.01
CA GLU A 43 16.08 -18.81 -1.26
C GLU A 43 15.18 -17.61 -0.91
N ALA A 44 13.91 -17.62 -1.33
CA ALA A 44 12.95 -16.56 -1.02
C ALA A 44 12.76 -16.38 0.50
N ARG A 45 12.67 -17.50 1.24
CA ARG A 45 12.57 -17.50 2.70
C ARG A 45 13.79 -16.87 3.33
N THR A 46 14.97 -17.20 2.84
CA THR A 46 16.24 -16.65 3.33
C THR A 46 16.32 -15.15 3.09
N ARG A 47 15.97 -14.68 1.88
CA ARG A 47 15.92 -13.24 1.55
C ARG A 47 14.97 -12.48 2.47
N CYS A 48 13.76 -13.00 2.67
CA CYS A 48 12.78 -12.41 3.58
C CYS A 48 13.31 -12.37 5.03
N ALA A 49 13.88 -13.47 5.53
CA ALA A 49 14.41 -13.56 6.89
C ALA A 49 15.50 -12.53 7.20
N TYR A 50 16.37 -12.21 6.24
CA TYR A 50 17.44 -11.22 6.42
C TYR A 50 16.97 -9.76 6.39
N ARG A 51 15.74 -9.49 5.93
CA ARG A 51 15.13 -8.16 5.98
C ARG A 51 14.43 -7.95 7.31
N THR A 52 14.69 -6.85 8.00
CA THR A 52 14.10 -6.59 9.32
C THR A 52 12.57 -6.62 9.33
N GLY A 53 11.93 -6.00 8.34
CA GLY A 53 10.48 -6.00 8.19
C GLY A 53 9.92 -7.36 7.78
N CYS A 54 10.35 -7.88 6.63
CA CYS A 54 9.89 -9.19 6.13
C CYS A 54 10.19 -10.32 7.12
N GLY A 55 11.37 -10.34 7.72
CA GLY A 55 11.76 -11.33 8.72
C GLY A 55 10.89 -11.30 9.97
N PHE A 56 10.43 -10.13 10.41
CA PHE A 56 9.42 -10.04 11.47
C PHE A 56 8.09 -10.64 11.02
N ALA A 57 7.62 -10.31 9.81
CA ALA A 57 6.38 -10.86 9.27
C ALA A 57 6.46 -12.38 9.06
N LEU A 58 7.59 -12.89 8.59
CA LEU A 58 7.88 -14.31 8.40
C LEU A 58 7.82 -15.08 9.71
N ASN A 59 8.42 -14.55 10.78
CA ASN A 59 8.32 -15.16 12.10
C ASN A 59 6.87 -15.21 12.60
N ASN A 60 6.09 -14.15 12.40
CA ASN A 60 4.66 -14.15 12.76
C ASN A 60 3.87 -15.15 11.93
N TYR A 61 4.16 -15.30 10.64
CA TYR A 61 3.54 -16.32 9.79
C TYR A 61 3.84 -17.73 10.33
N MET A 62 5.11 -18.06 10.56
CA MET A 62 5.50 -19.38 11.07
C MET A 62 4.87 -19.70 12.42
N TYR A 63 4.68 -18.70 13.28
CA TYR A 63 4.09 -18.86 14.60
C TYR A 63 2.56 -18.92 14.57
N LEU A 64 1.90 -17.91 13.97
CA LEU A 64 0.44 -17.75 14.01
C LEU A 64 -0.31 -18.67 13.05
N CYS A 65 0.38 -19.18 12.02
CA CYS A 65 -0.17 -20.18 11.11
C CYS A 65 0.27 -21.61 11.43
N GLY A 66 0.98 -21.84 12.54
CA GLY A 66 1.55 -23.15 12.89
C GLY A 66 0.55 -24.30 12.77
N ASP A 67 -0.67 -24.13 13.31
CA ASP A 67 -1.72 -25.14 13.24
C ASP A 67 -2.19 -25.41 11.80
N VAL A 68 -2.37 -24.35 10.99
CA VAL A 68 -2.76 -24.46 9.58
C VAL A 68 -1.68 -25.17 8.75
N LEU A 69 -0.41 -24.94 9.08
CA LEU A 69 0.71 -25.57 8.40
C LEU A 69 0.88 -27.04 8.82
N SER A 70 0.58 -27.36 10.08
CA SER A 70 0.82 -28.69 10.65
C SER A 70 -0.27 -29.70 10.34
N GLU A 71 -1.52 -29.27 10.23
CA GLU A 71 -2.67 -30.15 10.00
C GLU A 71 -3.67 -29.56 8.98
N PRO A 72 -4.36 -30.39 8.17
CA PRO A 72 -5.40 -29.92 7.28
C PRO A 72 -6.56 -29.27 8.05
N THR A 73 -6.91 -28.04 7.67
CA THR A 73 -8.06 -27.29 8.22
C THR A 73 -8.88 -26.66 7.11
N SER A 74 -10.18 -26.49 7.34
CA SER A 74 -11.11 -25.80 6.44
C SER A 74 -11.35 -24.34 6.83
N ILE A 75 -10.80 -23.88 7.95
CA ILE A 75 -10.98 -22.53 8.48
C ILE A 75 -9.61 -21.89 8.69
N CYS A 76 -9.42 -20.70 8.12
CA CYS A 76 -8.26 -19.87 8.44
C CYS A 76 -8.50 -19.12 9.77
N PRO A 77 -7.63 -19.29 10.78
CA PRO A 77 -7.70 -18.50 12.00
C PRO A 77 -7.37 -17.03 11.71
N LYS A 78 -8.11 -16.11 12.32
CA LYS A 78 -7.88 -14.65 12.19
C LYS A 78 -6.42 -14.22 12.47
N PRO A 79 -5.70 -14.77 13.47
CA PRO A 79 -4.28 -14.44 13.66
C PRO A 79 -3.39 -14.85 12.49
N CYS A 80 -3.64 -16.02 11.88
CA CYS A 80 -2.91 -16.47 10.69
C CYS A 80 -3.23 -15.61 9.47
N GLU A 81 -4.51 -15.27 9.27
CA GLU A 81 -4.95 -14.33 8.22
C GLU A 81 -4.19 -13.00 8.33
N HIS A 82 -4.15 -12.39 9.52
CA HIS A 82 -3.44 -11.14 9.73
C HIS A 82 -1.93 -11.28 9.46
N ALA A 83 -1.32 -12.41 9.84
CA ALA A 83 0.09 -12.68 9.60
C ALA A 83 0.42 -12.78 8.11
N LEU A 84 -0.45 -13.45 7.34
CA LEU A 84 -0.33 -13.57 5.89
C LEU A 84 -0.53 -12.23 5.18
N ILE A 85 -1.51 -11.42 5.60
CA ILE A 85 -1.68 -10.07 5.08
C ILE A 85 -0.41 -9.26 5.33
N ALA A 86 0.10 -9.25 6.56
CA ALA A 86 1.33 -8.52 6.87
C ALA A 86 2.53 -9.01 6.04
N LEU A 87 2.73 -10.33 5.93
CA LEU A 87 3.80 -10.91 5.12
C LEU A 87 3.71 -10.49 3.66
N THR A 88 2.53 -10.59 3.06
CA THR A 88 2.31 -10.26 1.64
C THR A 88 2.27 -8.76 1.34
N THR A 89 2.34 -7.89 2.36
CA THR A 89 2.55 -6.45 2.13
C THR A 89 4.01 -6.07 1.89
N ALA A 90 4.96 -6.92 2.29
CA ALA A 90 6.38 -6.79 1.97
C ALA A 90 6.67 -7.47 0.63
N GLU A 91 7.59 -6.91 -0.15
CA GLU A 91 7.87 -7.43 -1.50
C GLU A 91 8.52 -8.82 -1.45
N GLU A 92 9.53 -8.99 -0.59
CA GLU A 92 10.17 -10.30 -0.37
C GLU A 92 9.18 -11.34 0.20
N GLY A 93 8.15 -10.88 0.92
CA GLY A 93 7.09 -11.74 1.43
C GLY A 93 6.16 -12.23 0.33
N LYS A 94 5.85 -11.40 -0.67
CA LYS A 94 5.12 -11.84 -1.87
C LYS A 94 5.96 -12.81 -2.71
N GLU A 95 7.26 -12.56 -2.85
CA GLU A 95 8.16 -13.49 -3.53
C GLU A 95 8.14 -14.86 -2.84
N LEU A 96 8.18 -14.87 -1.51
CA LEU A 96 8.06 -16.10 -0.71
C LEU A 96 6.70 -16.80 -0.90
N MET A 97 5.58 -16.08 -1.02
CA MET A 97 4.30 -16.75 -1.26
C MET A 97 4.19 -17.32 -2.69
N ASN A 98 4.95 -16.77 -3.64
CA ASN A 98 4.92 -17.14 -5.06
C ASN A 98 6.12 -17.98 -5.52
N CYS A 99 7.02 -18.37 -4.61
CA CYS A 99 8.23 -19.14 -4.92
C CYS A 99 7.94 -20.54 -5.46
N GLN A 100 8.95 -21.17 -6.06
CA GLN A 100 8.88 -22.57 -6.51
C GLN A 100 9.34 -23.52 -5.40
N CYS A 101 8.52 -24.52 -5.08
CA CYS A 101 8.88 -25.53 -4.09
C CYS A 101 9.89 -26.53 -4.63
N GLU A 102 10.73 -27.04 -3.72
CA GLU A 102 11.80 -28.00 -4.01
C GLU A 102 11.45 -29.41 -3.51
N ASP A 103 10.46 -29.53 -2.61
CA ASP A 103 10.02 -30.77 -1.99
C ASP A 103 8.49 -30.81 -1.76
N GLU A 104 7.97 -32.01 -1.46
CA GLU A 104 6.54 -32.26 -1.21
C GLU A 104 6.03 -31.54 0.03
N TYR A 105 6.86 -31.40 1.07
CA TYR A 105 6.49 -30.69 2.29
C TYR A 105 6.17 -29.21 2.02
N CYS A 106 6.97 -28.56 1.17
CA CYS A 106 6.73 -27.20 0.72
C CYS A 106 5.41 -27.09 -0.05
N GLU A 107 5.17 -28.01 -0.99
CA GLU A 107 3.93 -28.00 -1.78
C GLU A 107 2.70 -28.20 -0.90
N GLU A 108 2.75 -29.14 0.05
CA GLU A 108 1.68 -29.35 1.02
C GLU A 108 1.44 -28.10 1.88
N ALA A 109 2.51 -27.46 2.38
CA ALA A 109 2.38 -26.25 3.18
C ALA A 109 1.72 -25.10 2.37
N LYS A 110 2.09 -24.94 1.10
CA LYS A 110 1.44 -23.98 0.19
C LYS A 110 -0.01 -24.36 -0.10
N GLN A 111 -0.32 -25.64 -0.23
CA GLN A 111 -1.70 -26.08 -0.43
C GLN A 111 -2.57 -25.83 0.81
N ARG A 112 -2.06 -26.11 2.01
CA ARG A 112 -2.79 -25.91 3.27
C ARG A 112 -3.13 -24.45 3.53
N ILE A 113 -2.23 -23.54 3.17
CA ILE A 113 -2.44 -22.10 3.38
C ILE A 113 -3.50 -21.50 2.44
N GLU A 114 -3.88 -22.18 1.35
CA GLU A 114 -4.90 -21.68 0.41
C GLU A 114 -6.27 -21.46 1.06
N VAL A 115 -6.57 -22.14 2.17
CA VAL A 115 -7.78 -21.89 2.99
C VAL A 115 -7.89 -20.43 3.43
N CYS A 116 -6.76 -19.74 3.60
CA CYS A 116 -6.68 -18.34 4.00
C CYS A 116 -6.80 -17.36 2.83
N ARG A 117 -6.63 -17.78 1.58
CA ARG A 117 -6.43 -16.89 0.43
C ARG A 117 -7.55 -15.86 0.25
N SER A 118 -8.80 -16.30 0.33
CA SER A 118 -9.96 -15.42 0.17
C SER A 118 -10.07 -14.38 1.30
N GLN A 119 -9.68 -14.76 2.52
CA GLN A 119 -9.68 -13.87 3.69
C GLN A 119 -8.55 -12.86 3.56
N VAL A 120 -7.34 -13.28 3.20
CA VAL A 120 -6.17 -12.40 3.00
C VAL A 120 -6.46 -11.29 1.98
N VAL A 121 -7.05 -11.62 0.82
CA VAL A 121 -7.37 -10.61 -0.21
C VAL A 121 -8.39 -9.58 0.30
N LYS A 122 -9.42 -10.04 1.03
CA LYS A 122 -10.47 -9.17 1.57
C LYS A 122 -9.98 -8.35 2.78
N GLY A 123 -9.18 -8.96 3.64
CA GLY A 123 -8.64 -8.36 4.86
C GLY A 123 -7.59 -7.31 4.55
N ALA A 124 -6.76 -7.51 3.52
CA ALA A 124 -5.78 -6.52 3.07
C ALA A 124 -6.45 -5.19 2.67
N ALA A 125 -7.61 -5.24 2.01
CA ALA A 125 -8.39 -4.06 1.66
C ALA A 125 -9.01 -3.35 2.88
N ASN A 126 -9.18 -4.06 3.99
CA ASN A 126 -9.86 -3.59 5.20
C ASN A 126 -8.91 -3.45 6.40
N ALA A 127 -7.62 -3.16 6.16
CA ALA A 127 -6.61 -3.10 7.22
C ALA A 127 -6.94 -2.15 8.39
N THR A 128 -7.67 -1.05 8.13
CA THR A 128 -8.15 -0.09 9.15
C THR A 128 -9.20 -0.67 10.09
N SER A 129 -9.77 -1.84 9.80
CA SER A 129 -10.73 -2.49 10.69
C SER A 129 -10.10 -3.06 11.97
N SER A 130 -8.77 -3.24 12.02
CA SER A 130 -8.06 -3.80 13.17
C SER A 130 -6.74 -3.07 13.42
N CYS A 131 -6.56 -2.53 14.63
CA CYS A 131 -5.30 -1.91 15.04
C CYS A 131 -4.18 -2.92 15.13
N ARG A 132 -4.47 -4.17 15.53
CA ARG A 132 -3.49 -5.26 15.49
C ARG A 132 -2.98 -5.50 14.07
N LEU A 133 -3.88 -5.66 13.10
CA LEU A 133 -3.52 -5.88 11.69
C LEU A 133 -2.70 -4.71 11.13
N SER A 134 -3.19 -3.48 11.33
CA SER A 134 -2.50 -2.26 10.92
C SER A 134 -1.08 -2.18 11.48
N GLN A 135 -0.89 -2.61 12.73
CA GLN A 135 0.42 -2.65 13.37
C GLN A 135 1.33 -3.70 12.74
N MET A 136 0.81 -4.89 12.43
CA MET A 136 1.59 -5.94 11.77
C MET A 136 2.05 -5.52 10.37
N ILE A 137 1.19 -4.85 9.60
CA ILE A 137 1.55 -4.28 8.28
C ILE A 137 2.69 -3.28 8.41
N CYS A 138 2.63 -2.39 9.42
CA CYS A 138 3.72 -1.44 9.65
C CYS A 138 5.01 -2.13 10.11
N LEU A 139 4.91 -3.20 10.91
CA LEU A 139 6.08 -3.96 11.35
C LEU A 139 6.73 -4.78 10.22
N ALA A 140 5.97 -5.13 9.18
CA ALA A 140 6.46 -5.80 7.98
C ALA A 140 7.33 -4.89 7.08
N ASP A 141 7.31 -3.57 7.31
CA ASP A 141 8.15 -2.59 6.60
C ASP A 141 9.25 -2.01 7.51
N ALA A 142 10.48 -1.93 7.01
CA ALA A 142 11.63 -1.53 7.82
C ALA A 142 11.54 -0.06 8.31
N GLN A 143 11.07 0.86 7.46
CA GLN A 143 10.98 2.28 7.79
C GLN A 143 9.83 2.53 8.77
N CYS A 144 8.68 1.92 8.50
CA CYS A 144 7.50 2.01 9.35
C CYS A 144 7.75 1.37 10.71
N SER A 145 8.34 0.18 10.77
CA SER A 145 8.72 -0.49 12.01
C SER A 145 9.63 0.39 12.88
N THR A 146 10.62 1.05 12.27
CA THR A 146 11.51 1.99 12.95
C THR A 146 10.74 3.20 13.51
N ALA A 147 9.90 3.83 12.69
CA ALA A 147 9.08 4.97 13.12
C ALA A 147 8.10 4.59 14.25
N LEU A 148 7.53 3.40 14.17
CA LEU A 148 6.61 2.84 15.16
C LEU A 148 7.33 2.55 16.49
N SER A 149 8.57 2.07 16.44
CA SER A 149 9.42 1.90 17.62
C SER A 149 9.69 3.23 18.33
N TYR A 150 10.05 4.28 17.57
CA TYR A 150 10.22 5.62 18.13
C TYR A 150 8.94 6.15 18.78
N TYR A 151 7.77 5.95 18.13
CA TYR A 151 6.48 6.29 18.71
C TYR A 151 6.25 5.56 20.05
N ARG A 152 6.42 4.24 20.08
CA ARG A 152 6.29 3.40 21.28
C ARG A 152 7.19 3.85 22.42
N GLN A 153 8.43 4.22 22.11
CA GLN A 153 9.41 4.65 23.12
C GLN A 153 9.15 6.07 23.62
N LEU A 154 8.91 7.02 22.72
CA LEU A 154 8.82 8.45 23.06
C LEU A 154 7.44 8.85 23.61
N CYS A 155 6.40 8.05 23.36
CA CYS A 155 5.04 8.32 23.81
C CYS A 155 4.60 7.54 25.06
N ARG A 156 5.51 6.86 25.79
CA ARG A 156 5.18 6.12 27.02
C ARG A 156 4.40 6.94 28.07
N SER A 157 4.71 8.24 28.20
CA SER A 157 3.98 9.14 29.11
C SER A 157 2.56 9.45 28.65
N MET A 158 2.34 9.49 27.32
CA MET A 158 1.02 9.68 26.73
C MET A 158 0.17 8.43 26.93
N TYR A 159 0.72 7.22 26.73
CA TYR A 159 0.00 5.96 26.96
C TYR A 159 -0.55 5.85 28.39
N ARG A 160 0.22 6.35 29.36
CA ARG A 160 -0.19 6.42 30.78
C ARG A 160 -1.15 7.56 31.12
N GLY A 161 -1.58 8.34 30.12
CA GLY A 161 -2.54 9.43 30.29
C GLY A 161 -1.99 10.73 30.86
N ARG A 162 -0.66 10.91 30.93
CA ARG A 162 -0.02 12.05 31.61
C ARG A 162 0.13 13.29 30.73
N LYS A 163 0.98 13.22 29.70
CA LYS A 163 1.28 14.36 28.79
C LYS A 163 1.72 13.88 27.42
N CYS A 164 1.45 14.69 26.40
CA CYS A 164 2.08 14.57 25.09
C CYS A 164 3.32 15.48 25.04
N SER A 165 4.52 14.89 25.01
CA SER A 165 5.75 15.66 24.88
C SER A 165 5.99 16.10 23.43
N ASN A 166 6.78 17.14 23.20
CA ASN A 166 7.19 17.52 21.83
C ASN A 166 7.90 16.38 21.10
N ARG A 167 8.70 15.56 21.80
CA ARG A 167 9.33 14.36 21.23
C ARG A 167 8.29 13.31 20.79
N CYS A 168 7.27 13.06 21.63
CA CYS A 168 6.16 12.19 21.27
C CYS A 168 5.39 12.74 20.06
N LEU A 169 5.01 14.02 20.07
CA LEU A 169 4.30 14.66 18.97
C LEU A 169 5.08 14.57 17.64
N ASN A 170 6.40 14.80 17.69
CA ASN A 170 7.26 14.64 16.52
C ASN A 170 7.31 13.18 16.04
N SER A 171 7.41 12.21 16.94
CA SER A 171 7.38 10.78 16.56
C SER A 171 6.07 10.38 15.89
N ILE A 172 4.94 10.92 16.34
CA ILE A 172 3.64 10.69 15.71
C ILE A 172 3.63 11.27 14.29
N LYS A 173 4.15 12.48 14.09
CA LYS A 173 4.25 13.09 12.75
C LYS A 173 5.13 12.26 11.81
N ILE A 174 6.24 11.71 12.29
CA ILE A 174 7.13 10.84 11.50
C ILE A 174 6.42 9.54 11.14
N LEU A 175 5.74 8.91 12.09
CA LEU A 175 4.98 7.69 11.86
C LEU A 175 3.86 7.90 10.84
N LYS A 176 3.11 9.00 10.94
CA LYS A 176 2.03 9.34 9.99
C LYS A 176 2.49 9.58 8.55
N LYS A 177 3.79 9.80 8.32
CA LYS A 177 4.36 9.95 6.96
C LYS A 177 4.67 8.62 6.29
N GLN A 178 4.68 7.52 7.03
CA GLN A 178 4.96 6.20 6.47
C GLN A 178 3.71 5.67 5.78
N GLU A 179 3.83 5.25 4.52
CA GLU A 179 2.71 4.72 3.74
C GLU A 179 2.07 3.52 4.46
N LYS A 180 2.90 2.60 4.96
CA LYS A 180 2.45 1.40 5.70
C LYS A 180 1.87 1.72 7.10
N ALA A 181 1.92 2.97 7.55
CA ALA A 181 1.25 3.43 8.77
C ALA A 181 -0.12 4.08 8.49
N ALA A 182 -0.55 4.22 7.23
CA ALA A 182 -1.84 4.84 6.91
C ALA A 182 -3.01 4.12 7.61
N ALA A 183 -2.98 2.78 7.65
CA ALA A 183 -4.01 2.02 8.33
C ALA A 183 -4.00 2.24 9.87
N LEU A 184 -2.82 2.49 10.47
CA LEU A 184 -2.67 2.75 11.90
C LEU A 184 -3.31 4.07 12.36
N THR A 185 -3.51 5.05 11.47
CA THR A 185 -4.07 6.35 11.88
C THR A 185 -5.57 6.31 12.11
N GLU A 186 -6.26 5.36 11.48
CA GLU A 186 -7.73 5.24 11.49
C GLU A 186 -8.18 3.85 11.95
N CYS A 187 -7.26 3.06 12.52
CA CYS A 187 -7.56 1.71 12.91
C CYS A 187 -8.63 1.65 14.02
N ARG A 188 -9.44 0.60 14.01
CA ARG A 188 -10.39 0.29 15.08
C ARG A 188 -9.81 -0.75 16.04
N CYS A 189 -9.98 -0.52 17.34
CA CYS A 189 -9.62 -1.49 18.36
C CYS A 189 -10.63 -2.64 18.34
N ASP A 190 -10.19 -3.86 18.04
CA ASP A 190 -11.06 -5.04 17.95
C ASP A 190 -10.93 -5.98 19.16
N GLY A 191 -10.01 -5.68 20.09
CA GLY A 191 -9.81 -6.45 21.32
C GLY A 191 -8.77 -7.55 21.18
N ASP A 192 -8.20 -7.75 19.98
CA ASP A 192 -7.14 -8.72 19.73
C ASP A 192 -5.74 -8.15 20.02
N GLU A 193 -5.62 -6.87 20.40
CA GLU A 193 -4.36 -6.22 20.70
C GLU A 193 -3.70 -6.71 22.00
N ASP A 194 -2.36 -6.71 22.04
CA ASP A 194 -1.56 -7.00 23.24
C ASP A 194 -1.41 -5.78 24.18
N PHE A 195 -2.18 -4.71 23.93
CA PHE A 195 -2.16 -3.46 24.67
C PHE A 195 -3.57 -2.88 24.83
N ASP A 196 -3.74 -1.96 25.79
CA ASP A 196 -4.99 -1.23 26.02
C ASP A 196 -5.24 -0.19 24.91
N CYS A 197 -5.71 -0.70 23.76
CA CYS A 197 -5.93 0.06 22.54
C CYS A 197 -6.91 1.24 22.74
N PRO A 198 -8.11 1.05 23.33
CA PRO A 198 -9.07 2.15 23.51
C PRO A 198 -8.50 3.28 24.38
N ARG A 199 -7.81 2.94 25.47
CA ARG A 199 -7.19 3.95 26.34
C ARG A 199 -6.06 4.67 25.64
N MET A 200 -5.23 3.96 24.86
CA MET A 200 -4.15 4.57 24.11
C MET A 200 -4.66 5.53 23.04
N GLN A 201 -5.68 5.16 22.27
CA GLN A 201 -6.32 6.03 21.29
C GLN A 201 -6.97 7.26 21.94
N SER A 202 -7.70 7.05 23.04
CA SER A 202 -8.31 8.14 23.81
C SER A 202 -7.25 9.12 24.34
N ASN A 203 -6.16 8.61 24.92
CA ASN A 203 -5.05 9.45 25.39
C ASN A 203 -4.35 10.19 24.25
N LEU A 204 -4.16 9.56 23.08
CA LEU A 204 -3.56 10.20 21.91
C LEU A 204 -4.43 11.38 21.45
N ALA A 205 -5.72 11.16 21.28
CA ALA A 205 -6.67 12.21 20.91
C ALA A 205 -6.72 13.32 21.96
N ARG A 206 -6.76 12.96 23.25
CA ARG A 206 -6.85 13.88 24.39
C ARG A 206 -5.62 14.73 24.63
N LEU A 207 -4.44 14.13 24.58
CA LEU A 207 -3.21 14.77 25.03
C LEU A 207 -2.43 15.40 23.88
N CYS A 208 -2.53 14.86 22.66
CA CYS A 208 -1.76 15.33 21.51
C CYS A 208 -2.59 16.14 20.52
N PHE A 209 -3.91 15.95 20.46
CA PHE A 209 -4.76 16.53 19.40
C PHE A 209 -6.01 17.24 19.91
N HIS A 210 -6.23 17.37 21.22
CA HIS A 210 -7.31 18.22 21.71
C HIS A 210 -7.07 19.65 21.26
N LYS A 211 -8.05 20.17 20.52
CA LYS A 211 -8.19 21.56 20.09
C LYS A 211 -7.62 22.49 21.15
N HIS A 212 -6.72 23.39 20.75
CA HIS A 212 -6.46 24.62 21.46
C HIS A 212 -7.75 25.45 21.56
N GLN A 213 -8.66 25.09 22.46
CA GLN A 213 -9.72 25.94 22.98
C GLN A 213 -9.28 26.45 24.37
N LYS A 214 -8.01 26.86 24.47
CA LYS A 214 -7.57 27.74 25.54
C LYS A 214 -7.49 29.13 24.95
N ASN A 215 -8.60 29.86 25.11
CA ASN A 215 -8.68 31.30 25.31
C ASN A 215 -7.33 32.00 25.20
N HIS A 216 -7.01 32.48 24.00
CA HIS A 216 -6.21 33.69 23.91
C HIS A 216 -7.10 34.81 24.47
N THR A 217 -6.89 35.07 25.76
CA THR A 217 -7.27 36.31 26.43
C THR A 217 -7.02 37.48 25.48
N ASN A 218 -8.09 38.24 25.26
CA ASN A 218 -8.12 39.48 24.52
C ASN A 218 -6.98 40.40 24.96
N THR A 219 -5.99 40.60 24.09
CA THR A 219 -5.24 41.86 24.07
C THR A 219 -5.77 42.66 22.91
N HIS A 220 -6.67 43.59 23.24
CA HIS A 220 -7.15 44.64 22.36
C HIS A 220 -5.97 45.39 21.72
N LYS A 221 -5.87 45.34 20.39
CA LYS A 221 -5.44 46.47 19.57
C LYS A 221 -6.39 46.62 18.38
N LYS A 222 -7.23 47.67 18.45
CA LYS A 222 -7.89 48.38 17.32
C LYS A 222 -6.78 48.88 16.36
N ALA A 223 -6.88 49.07 15.05
CA ALA A 223 -7.88 49.06 13.95
C ALA A 223 -7.02 49.13 12.62
N PRO A 224 -7.51 49.41 11.39
CA PRO A 224 -8.87 49.54 10.88
C PRO A 224 -9.18 48.71 9.61
N HIS A 225 -10.43 48.87 9.23
CA HIS A 225 -11.25 48.31 8.16
C HIS A 225 -10.75 48.68 6.75
N GLU A 226 -10.61 47.71 5.85
CA GLU A 226 -10.74 47.93 4.40
C GLU A 226 -11.68 46.87 3.81
N THR A 227 -12.81 47.36 3.33
CA THR A 227 -13.84 46.66 2.59
C THR A 227 -13.38 46.54 1.15
N ASN A 228 -13.48 45.38 0.51
CA ASN A 228 -13.68 45.30 -0.94
C ASN A 228 -14.40 43.99 -1.32
N THR A 229 -15.71 44.17 -1.54
CA THR A 229 -16.49 43.75 -2.72
C THR A 229 -16.23 42.38 -3.36
N SER A 230 -17.27 41.55 -3.28
CA SER A 230 -17.49 40.33 -4.05
C SER A 230 -17.81 40.64 -5.52
N THR A 231 -17.22 39.92 -6.47
CA THR A 231 -17.85 39.59 -7.76
C THR A 231 -17.42 38.20 -8.25
N ALA A 232 -18.37 37.55 -8.92
CA ALA A 232 -18.44 36.14 -9.27
C ALA A 232 -17.56 35.72 -10.46
N SER A 233 -17.29 34.42 -10.58
CA SER A 233 -17.05 33.74 -11.88
C SER A 233 -17.08 32.21 -11.75
N SER A 234 -18.23 31.66 -11.37
CA SER A 234 -18.51 30.21 -11.40
C SER A 234 -19.33 29.83 -12.63
N ILE A 235 -18.79 30.05 -13.85
CA ILE A 235 -19.47 29.66 -15.11
C ILE A 235 -18.55 28.90 -16.09
N GLN A 236 -17.23 28.86 -15.92
CA GLN A 236 -16.37 28.21 -16.93
C GLN A 236 -16.22 26.68 -16.84
N PHE A 237 -16.52 26.04 -15.70
CA PHE A 237 -16.33 24.59 -15.56
C PHE A 237 -17.47 23.74 -16.14
N SER A 238 -18.68 24.30 -16.26
CA SER A 238 -19.85 23.51 -16.69
C SER A 238 -19.91 23.29 -18.21
N ILE A 239 -19.27 24.17 -19.01
CA ILE A 239 -19.24 24.04 -20.47
C ILE A 239 -18.20 22.99 -20.90
N PHE A 240 -17.07 22.88 -20.20
CA PHE A 240 -16.04 21.89 -20.49
C PHE A 240 -16.52 20.45 -20.27
N LEU A 241 -17.30 20.20 -19.21
CA LEU A 241 -17.89 18.88 -18.96
C LEU A 241 -18.94 18.49 -20.00
N ALA A 242 -19.73 19.45 -20.48
CA ALA A 242 -20.74 19.21 -21.50
C ALA A 242 -20.13 18.85 -22.87
N LEU A 243 -19.02 19.50 -23.25
CA LEU A 243 -18.31 19.19 -24.50
C LEU A 243 -17.60 17.83 -24.47
N ILE A 244 -17.05 17.44 -23.32
CA ILE A 244 -16.45 16.11 -23.16
C ILE A 244 -17.52 15.02 -23.29
N CYS A 245 -18.69 15.19 -22.68
CA CYS A 245 -19.80 14.24 -22.83
C CYS A 245 -20.30 14.13 -24.28
N LEU A 246 -20.43 15.24 -25.01
CA LEU A 246 -20.84 15.20 -26.42
C LEU A 246 -19.81 14.46 -27.31
N PHE A 247 -18.51 14.64 -27.04
CA PHE A 247 -17.46 13.96 -27.80
C PHE A 247 -17.43 12.46 -27.53
N TYR A 248 -17.68 12.03 -26.29
CA TYR A 248 -17.79 10.61 -25.95
C TYR A 248 -19.05 9.95 -26.53
N CYS A 249 -20.17 10.67 -26.61
CA CYS A 249 -21.40 10.13 -27.19
C CYS A 249 -21.32 9.97 -28.73
N LEU A 250 -20.63 10.87 -29.43
CA LEU A 250 -20.51 10.79 -30.90
C LEU A 250 -19.54 9.71 -31.38
N ASN A 251 -18.54 9.34 -30.58
CA ASN A 251 -17.56 8.30 -30.95
C ASN A 251 -17.99 6.86 -30.61
N ASN A 252 -19.18 6.68 -30.01
CA ASN A 252 -19.68 5.36 -29.60
C ASN A 252 -21.01 4.98 -30.28
N THR A 253 -21.27 5.54 -31.46
CA THR A 253 -22.32 5.14 -32.41
C THR A 253 -21.68 4.87 -33.76
#